data_AF-A0A2K2DQM6-F1
#
_entry.id   AF-A0A2K2DQM6-F1
#
_cell.length_a   1.000
_cell.length_b   1.000
_cell.length_c   1.000
_cell.angle_alpha   90.00
_cell.angle_beta   90.00
_cell.angle_gamma   90.00
#
_symmetry.space_group_name_H-M   'P 1'
#
loop_
_entity.id
_entity.type
_entity.pdbx_description
1 polymer ?
#
loop_
_entity_poly.entity_id
_entity_poly.type
_entity_poly.pdbx_seq_one_letter_code
_entity_poly.pdbx_strand_id
1 'polypeptide(L)'
;MASQLFSLVASTMICLVSAFAIALLVITLYILGVVLSFAVFCIREFANRAQDRPPLIGTVFRQLKNFDRIFDEHVNRPCRVIEHVLKTNFSNYSKGAFNTEIANNLFGNGIFATDGEKWRHQRKLASHEFSTKVLRDFSSTVFRMNAAKLSEKISSAAASRITINMQVLP
;
A
#
# COMPACT_ATOMS: atom_id res chain seq x y z
N MET A 1 17.94 33.91 76.48
CA MET A 1 17.24 34.60 75.36
C MET A 1 17.83 34.30 73.99
N ALA A 2 19.16 34.26 73.80
CA ALA A 2 19.78 34.01 72.49
C ALA A 2 19.49 32.61 71.87
N SER A 3 19.39 31.55 72.68
CA SER A 3 19.12 30.19 72.20
C SER A 3 17.71 29.99 71.63
N GLN A 4 16.73 30.74 72.13
CA GLN A 4 15.33 30.71 71.68
C GLN A 4 15.14 31.46 70.35
N LEU A 5 15.95 32.50 70.10
CA LEU A 5 15.94 33.24 68.84
C LEU A 5 16.57 32.42 67.70
N PHE A 6 17.65 31.68 68.00
CA PHE A 6 18.35 30.84 67.03
C PHE A 6 17.50 29.66 66.53
N SER A 7 16.75 29.01 67.43
CA SER A 7 15.84 27.90 67.06
C SER A 7 14.65 28.37 66.21
N LEU A 8 14.14 29.59 66.46
CA LEU A 8 13.06 30.18 65.69
C LEU A 8 13.50 30.55 64.25
N VAL A 9 14.70 31.12 64.11
CA VAL A 9 15.29 31.41 62.79
C VAL A 9 15.58 30.11 62.02
N ALA A 10 16.09 29.07 62.68
CA ALA A 10 16.31 27.77 62.03
C ALA A 10 15.00 27.13 61.54
N SER A 11 13.93 27.16 62.35
CA SER A 11 12.62 26.59 61.99
C SER A 11 11.97 27.31 60.79
N THR A 12 12.02 28.64 60.77
CA THR A 12 11.48 29.46 59.66
C THR A 12 12.24 29.25 58.36
N MET A 13 13.57 29.11 58.43
CA MET A 13 14.42 28.81 57.26
C MET A 13 14.14 27.42 56.69
N ILE A 14 13.96 26.40 57.53
CA ILE A 14 13.60 25.04 57.09
C ILE A 14 12.24 25.02 56.39
N CYS A 15 11.26 25.76 56.91
CA CYS A 15 9.93 25.86 56.35
C CYS A 15 9.91 26.54 54.97
N LEU A 16 10.75 27.56 54.77
CA LEU A 16 10.91 28.23 53.47
C LEU A 16 11.58 27.32 52.43
N VAL A 17 12.62 26.59 52.82
CA VAL A 17 13.32 25.65 51.93
C VAL A 17 12.40 24.50 51.51
N SER A 18 11.61 23.95 52.44
CA SER A 18 10.66 22.88 52.12
C SER A 18 9.52 23.35 51.21
N ALA A 19 8.99 24.56 51.43
CA ALA A 19 7.99 25.15 50.55
C ALA A 19 8.52 25.35 49.11
N PHE A 20 9.76 25.81 48.96
CA PHE A 20 10.41 25.98 47.66
C PHE A 20 10.65 24.63 46.96
N ALA A 21 11.09 23.61 47.71
CA ALA A 21 11.28 22.27 47.18
C ALA A 21 9.97 21.63 46.69
N ILE A 22 8.87 21.82 47.43
CA ILE A 22 7.53 21.36 47.01
C ILE A 22 7.08 22.09 45.75
N ALA A 23 7.27 23.41 45.67
CA ALA A 23 6.91 24.19 44.48
C ALA A 23 7.66 23.72 43.23
N LEU A 24 8.97 23.46 43.34
CA LEU A 24 9.77 22.91 42.25
C LEU A 24 9.30 21.51 41.83
N LEU A 25 8.96 20.65 42.80
CA LEU A 25 8.45 19.31 42.51
C LEU A 25 7.09 19.35 41.79
N VAL A 26 6.20 20.26 42.20
CA VAL A 26 4.91 20.46 41.52
C VAL A 26 5.12 20.95 40.09
N ILE A 27 6.04 21.88 39.87
CA ILE A 27 6.37 22.40 38.54
C ILE A 27 6.96 21.29 37.66
N THR A 28 7.87 20.48 38.18
CA THR A 28 8.48 19.39 37.38
C THR A 28 7.46 18.32 37.02
N LEU A 29 6.56 17.94 37.94
CA LEU A 29 5.47 17.02 37.66
C LEU A 29 4.48 17.58 36.63
N TYR A 30 4.17 18.88 36.70
CA TYR A 30 3.31 19.53 35.72
C TYR A 30 3.93 19.51 34.32
N ILE A 31 5.21 19.90 34.19
CA ILE A 31 5.93 19.87 32.92
C ILE A 31 5.97 18.44 32.36
N LEU A 32 6.29 17.45 33.20
CA LEU A 32 6.32 16.05 32.80
C LEU A 32 4.96 15.57 32.29
N GLY A 33 3.86 15.95 32.96
CA GLY A 33 2.51 15.63 32.55
C GLY A 33 2.13 16.24 31.20
N VAL A 34 2.48 17.51 30.97
CA VAL A 34 2.25 18.19 29.68
C VAL A 34 3.03 17.51 28.55
N VAL A 35 4.29 17.16 28.78
CA VAL A 35 5.14 16.47 27.80
C VAL A 35 4.56 15.09 27.45
N LEU A 36 4.12 14.32 28.45
CA LEU A 36 3.48 13.01 28.23
C LEU A 36 2.17 13.14 27.44
N SER A 37 1.34 14.13 27.79
CA SER A 37 0.08 14.38 27.08
C SER A 37 0.33 14.75 25.61
N PHE A 38 1.31 15.61 25.33
CA PHE A 38 1.71 15.96 23.98
C PHE A 38 2.26 14.75 23.20
N ALA A 39 3.10 13.92 23.83
CA ALA A 39 3.62 12.71 23.22
C ALA A 39 2.48 11.74 22.84
N VAL A 40 1.51 11.52 23.74
CA VAL A 40 0.33 10.68 23.45
C VAL A 40 -0.50 11.28 22.31
N PHE A 41 -0.70 12.59 22.28
CA PHE A 41 -1.39 13.27 21.18
C PHE A 41 -0.67 13.07 19.84
N CYS A 42 0.65 13.26 19.80
CA CYS A 42 1.45 13.03 18.60
C CYS A 42 1.36 11.58 18.10
N ILE A 43 1.44 10.60 19.01
CA ILE A 43 1.33 9.18 18.65
C ILE A 43 -0.08 8.89 18.11
N ARG A 44 -1.13 9.40 18.76
CA ARG A 44 -2.52 9.19 18.34
C ARG A 44 -2.82 9.82 16.99
N GLU A 45 -2.37 11.06 16.76
CA GLU A 45 -2.52 11.73 15.47
C GLU A 45 -1.75 10.99 14.38
N PHE A 46 -0.52 10.56 14.65
CA PHE A 46 0.26 9.78 13.69
C PHE A 46 -0.39 8.42 13.37
N ALA A 47 -0.97 7.75 14.36
CA ALA A 47 -1.70 6.50 14.18
C ALA A 47 -2.98 6.71 13.36
N ASN A 48 -3.74 7.78 13.61
CA ASN A 48 -4.92 8.13 12.82
C ASN A 48 -4.55 8.42 11.36
N ARG A 49 -3.47 9.18 11.13
CA ARG A 49 -2.93 9.43 9.78
C ARG A 49 -2.35 8.18 9.11
N ALA A 50 -2.01 7.14 9.87
CA ALA A 50 -1.58 5.85 9.31
C ALA A 50 -2.77 5.02 8.79
N GLN A 51 -3.93 5.14 9.43
CA GLN A 51 -5.16 4.47 9.01
C GLN A 51 -5.72 5.04 7.70
N ASP A 52 -5.60 6.35 7.48
CA ASP A 52 -6.09 7.07 6.29
C ASP A 52 -5.19 6.92 5.05
N ARG A 53 -4.12 6.12 5.10
CA ARG A 53 -3.25 5.97 3.93
C ARG A 53 -3.86 4.94 2.98
N PRO A 54 -3.99 5.26 1.68
CA PRO A 54 -4.36 4.26 0.69
C PRO A 54 -3.40 3.07 0.77
N PRO A 55 -3.84 1.85 0.40
CA PRO A 55 -3.05 0.63 0.45
C PRO A 55 -1.95 0.63 -0.65
N LEU A 56 -1.03 1.58 -0.57
CA LEU A 56 0.05 1.82 -1.53
C LEU A 56 1.36 1.16 -1.12
N ILE A 57 1.51 0.77 0.14
CA ILE A 57 2.73 0.13 0.62
C ILE A 57 2.49 -1.37 0.63
N GLY A 58 3.10 -2.06 -0.32
CA GLY A 58 2.92 -3.49 -0.49
C GLY A 58 3.42 -3.95 -1.84
N THR A 59 3.20 -5.23 -2.12
CA THR A 59 3.67 -5.83 -3.36
C THR A 59 2.80 -5.41 -4.53
N VAL A 60 3.34 -5.37 -5.75
CA VAL A 60 2.60 -4.89 -6.95
C VAL A 60 1.31 -5.69 -7.18
N PHE A 61 1.33 -6.99 -6.91
CA PHE A 61 0.11 -7.82 -7.02
C PHE A 61 -0.89 -7.58 -5.88
N ARG A 62 -0.44 -7.22 -4.68
CA ARG A 62 -1.35 -6.82 -3.60
C ARG A 62 -2.10 -5.54 -3.98
N GLN A 63 -1.42 -4.61 -4.65
CA GLN A 63 -2.06 -3.42 -5.21
C GLN A 63 -3.00 -3.77 -6.37
N LEU A 64 -2.59 -4.67 -7.28
CA LEU A 64 -3.44 -5.11 -8.39
C LEU A 64 -4.71 -5.84 -7.93
N LYS A 65 -4.63 -6.61 -6.84
CA LYS A 65 -5.80 -7.28 -6.27
C LYS A 65 -6.79 -6.29 -5.62
N ASN A 66 -6.27 -5.17 -5.13
CA ASN A 66 -7.05 -4.07 -4.57
C ASN A 66 -7.28 -2.94 -5.59
N PHE A 67 -7.21 -3.27 -6.89
CA PHE A 67 -7.26 -2.29 -7.96
C PHE A 67 -8.51 -1.44 -7.89
N ASP A 68 -9.70 -1.99 -7.67
CA ASP A 68 -10.94 -1.20 -7.56
C ASP A 68 -10.86 -0.13 -6.48
N ARG A 69 -10.35 -0.47 -5.29
CA ARG A 69 -10.22 0.49 -4.17
C ARG A 69 -9.15 1.55 -4.44
N ILE A 70 -8.05 1.16 -5.08
CA ILE A 70 -6.99 2.08 -5.50
C ILE A 70 -7.52 2.99 -6.61
N PHE A 71 -8.24 2.44 -7.58
CA PHE A 71 -8.77 3.15 -8.73
C PHE A 71 -9.78 4.20 -8.27
N ASP A 72 -10.71 3.85 -7.37
CA ASP A 72 -11.67 4.78 -6.78
C ASP A 72 -10.97 5.93 -6.01
N GLU A 73 -9.92 5.64 -5.23
CA GLU A 73 -9.12 6.68 -4.55
C GLU A 73 -8.31 7.54 -5.54
N HIS A 74 -7.87 6.96 -6.65
CA HIS A 74 -6.94 7.57 -7.60
C HIS A 74 -7.61 8.27 -8.77
N VAL A 75 -8.92 8.07 -9.02
CA VAL A 75 -9.68 8.84 -10.03
C VAL A 75 -9.53 10.35 -9.82
N ASN A 76 -9.28 10.81 -8.59
CA ASN A 76 -9.00 12.21 -8.30
C ASN A 76 -7.54 12.67 -8.54
N ARG A 77 -6.53 11.77 -8.58
CA ARG A 77 -5.09 12.10 -8.82
C ARG A 77 -4.28 10.94 -9.44
N PRO A 78 -4.62 10.44 -10.64
CA PRO A 78 -4.23 9.09 -11.08
C PRO A 78 -2.75 8.95 -11.43
N CYS A 79 -2.12 9.99 -11.98
CA CYS A 79 -0.88 9.78 -12.72
C CYS A 79 0.35 9.59 -11.83
N ARG A 80 0.52 10.38 -10.76
CA ARG A 80 1.79 10.45 -10.03
C ARG A 80 2.08 9.23 -9.15
N VAL A 81 1.07 8.66 -8.51
CA VAL A 81 1.26 7.51 -7.61
C VAL A 81 1.49 6.24 -8.41
N ILE A 82 0.70 6.02 -9.46
CA ILE A 82 0.88 4.89 -10.38
C ILE A 82 2.25 5.00 -11.07
N GLU A 83 2.64 6.19 -11.51
CA GLU A 83 3.97 6.42 -12.07
C GLU A 83 5.07 6.15 -11.02
N HIS A 84 4.88 6.59 -9.77
CA HIS A 84 5.84 6.32 -8.71
C HIS A 84 6.05 4.82 -8.49
N VAL A 85 4.98 4.05 -8.40
CA VAL A 85 5.04 2.60 -8.13
C VAL A 85 5.56 1.83 -9.35
N LEU A 86 5.02 2.09 -10.54
CA LEU A 86 5.27 1.26 -11.73
C LEU A 86 6.50 1.70 -12.54
N LYS A 87 6.99 2.93 -12.35
CA LYS A 87 8.07 3.50 -13.15
C LYS A 87 9.21 4.06 -12.29
N THR A 88 8.93 5.04 -11.45
CA THR A 88 9.98 5.83 -10.77
C THR A 88 10.66 5.06 -9.63
N ASN A 89 9.92 4.27 -8.88
CA ASN A 89 10.39 3.58 -7.67
C ASN A 89 10.08 2.07 -7.70
N PHE A 90 10.05 1.49 -8.90
CA PHE A 90 9.66 0.10 -9.14
C PHE A 90 10.45 -0.94 -8.32
N SER A 91 11.75 -0.71 -8.07
CA SER A 91 12.59 -1.63 -7.31
C SER A 91 12.14 -1.82 -5.86
N ASN A 92 11.46 -0.82 -5.28
CA ASN A 92 10.96 -0.89 -3.91
C ASN A 92 9.60 -1.62 -3.80
N TYR A 93 8.95 -1.91 -4.92
CA TYR A 93 7.68 -2.63 -4.98
C TYR A 93 7.89 -3.97 -5.69
N SER A 94 8.31 -5.00 -4.95
CA SER A 94 8.42 -6.36 -5.49
C SER A 94 7.05 -7.01 -5.62
N LYS A 95 6.93 -8.09 -6.40
CA LYS A 95 5.69 -8.88 -6.52
C LYS A 95 5.38 -9.68 -5.24
N GLY A 96 6.40 -9.91 -4.43
CA GLY A 96 6.32 -10.54 -3.11
C GLY A 96 6.35 -12.07 -3.17
N ALA A 97 6.94 -12.68 -2.15
CA ALA A 97 7.22 -14.12 -2.09
C ALA A 97 5.98 -14.98 -2.36
N PHE A 98 4.84 -14.67 -1.74
CA PHE A 98 3.59 -15.41 -1.93
C PHE A 98 3.11 -15.43 -3.39
N ASN A 99 3.16 -14.28 -4.08
CA ASN A 99 2.70 -14.21 -5.46
C ASN A 99 3.73 -14.83 -6.42
N THR A 100 5.02 -14.67 -6.12
CA THR A 100 6.09 -15.35 -6.84
C THR A 100 5.94 -16.86 -6.72
N GLU A 101 5.63 -17.40 -5.55
CA GLU A 101 5.45 -18.85 -5.34
C GLU A 101 4.27 -19.40 -6.14
N ILE A 102 3.11 -18.74 -6.09
CA ILE A 102 1.93 -19.12 -6.88
C ILE A 102 2.23 -19.05 -8.37
N ALA A 103 2.84 -17.94 -8.83
CA ALA A 103 3.18 -17.76 -10.22
C ALA A 103 4.27 -18.73 -10.69
N ASN A 104 5.20 -19.11 -9.82
CA ASN A 104 6.31 -20.01 -10.15
C ASN A 104 5.81 -21.44 -10.40
N ASN A 105 4.78 -21.89 -9.69
CA ASN A 105 4.21 -23.22 -9.92
C ASN A 105 3.61 -23.37 -11.34
N LEU A 106 3.05 -22.30 -11.92
CA LEU A 106 2.41 -22.33 -13.23
C LEU A 106 3.31 -21.80 -14.36
N PHE A 107 4.07 -20.74 -14.10
CA PHE A 107 4.86 -20.00 -15.10
C PHE A 107 6.37 -20.16 -14.90
N GLY A 108 6.81 -20.95 -13.91
CA GLY A 108 8.22 -21.08 -13.55
C GLY A 108 8.85 -19.72 -13.23
N ASN A 109 10.09 -19.53 -13.68
CA ASN A 109 10.79 -18.23 -13.61
C ASN A 109 10.35 -17.26 -14.74
N GLY A 110 9.08 -17.31 -15.14
CA GLY A 110 8.50 -16.44 -16.16
C GLY A 110 8.33 -14.99 -15.70
N ILE A 111 7.89 -14.14 -16.63
CA ILE A 111 7.74 -12.69 -16.43
C ILE A 111 6.76 -12.32 -15.30
N PHE A 112 5.87 -13.23 -14.91
CA PHE A 112 4.93 -13.02 -13.80
C PHE A 112 5.50 -13.40 -12.44
N ALA A 113 6.54 -14.25 -12.40
CA ALA A 113 7.15 -14.74 -11.16
C ALA A 113 8.45 -14.00 -10.81
N THR A 114 9.13 -13.41 -11.80
CA THR A 114 10.44 -12.74 -11.60
C THR A 114 10.29 -11.24 -11.38
N ASP A 115 11.23 -10.64 -10.63
CA ASP A 115 11.31 -9.21 -10.32
C ASP A 115 12.63 -8.58 -10.79
N GLY A 116 12.71 -7.25 -10.71
CA GLY A 116 13.93 -6.48 -10.98
C GLY A 116 14.42 -6.55 -12.42
N GLU A 117 15.75 -6.62 -12.61
CA GLU A 117 16.38 -6.64 -13.94
C GLU A 117 15.98 -7.85 -14.79
N LYS A 118 15.77 -9.02 -14.17
CA LYS A 118 15.30 -10.22 -14.89
C LYS A 118 13.93 -9.97 -15.52
N TRP A 119 13.02 -9.34 -14.77
CA TRP A 119 11.72 -8.93 -15.29
C TRP A 119 11.84 -7.90 -16.40
N ARG A 120 12.69 -6.87 -16.25
CA ARG A 120 12.90 -5.83 -17.27
C ARG A 120 13.41 -6.44 -18.57
N HIS A 121 14.36 -7.37 -18.47
CA HIS A 121 14.93 -8.08 -19.61
C HIS A 121 13.87 -8.93 -20.32
N GLN A 122 13.14 -9.77 -19.58
CA GLN A 122 12.06 -10.60 -20.15
C GLN A 122 10.95 -9.76 -20.78
N ARG A 123 10.56 -8.64 -20.14
CA ARG A 123 9.55 -7.70 -20.68
C ARG A 123 10.03 -7.06 -21.98
N LYS A 124 11.30 -6.66 -22.05
CA LYS A 124 11.87 -6.07 -23.26
C LYS A 124 11.86 -7.08 -24.41
N LEU A 125 12.28 -8.33 -24.16
CA LEU A 125 12.22 -9.40 -25.16
C LEU A 125 10.78 -9.66 -25.62
N ALA A 126 9.85 -9.86 -24.68
CA ALA A 126 8.44 -10.08 -24.98
C ALA A 126 7.83 -8.91 -25.79
N SER A 127 8.23 -7.67 -25.51
CA SER A 127 7.70 -6.50 -26.23
C SER A 127 7.98 -6.51 -27.74
N HIS A 128 9.05 -7.18 -28.17
CA HIS A 128 9.35 -7.36 -29.60
C HIS A 128 8.46 -8.43 -30.25
N GLU A 129 8.20 -9.53 -29.54
CA GLU A 129 7.27 -10.58 -29.98
C GLU A 129 5.82 -10.08 -30.04
N PHE A 130 5.44 -9.18 -29.15
CA PHE A 130 4.14 -8.50 -29.16
C PHE A 130 4.13 -7.18 -29.95
N SER A 131 5.01 -7.03 -30.94
CA SER A 131 5.00 -5.83 -31.79
C SER A 131 3.67 -5.69 -32.54
N THR A 132 3.29 -4.45 -32.85
CA THR A 132 2.04 -4.14 -33.56
C THR A 132 1.90 -4.88 -34.89
N LYS A 133 3.03 -5.15 -35.57
CA LYS A 133 3.05 -5.93 -36.80
C LYS A 133 2.70 -7.40 -36.55
N VAL A 134 3.41 -8.05 -35.61
CA VAL A 134 3.19 -9.46 -35.27
C VAL A 134 1.78 -9.69 -34.73
N LEU A 135 1.31 -8.81 -33.84
CA LEU A 135 -0.06 -8.84 -33.32
C LEU A 135 -1.10 -8.71 -34.44
N ARG A 136 -0.95 -7.74 -35.35
CA ARG A 136 -1.91 -7.58 -36.43
C ARG A 136 -1.96 -8.81 -37.34
N ASP A 137 -0.80 -9.33 -37.72
CA ASP A 137 -0.72 -10.39 -38.72
C ASP A 137 -1.20 -11.74 -38.14
N PHE A 138 -0.84 -12.06 -36.89
CA PHE A 138 -1.27 -13.28 -36.20
C PHE A 138 -2.70 -13.19 -35.67
N SER A 139 -3.01 -12.13 -34.90
CA SER A 139 -4.29 -12.01 -34.21
C SER A 139 -5.45 -11.82 -35.19
N SER A 140 -5.25 -11.17 -36.33
CA SER A 140 -6.33 -10.97 -37.30
C SER A 140 -6.86 -12.30 -37.85
N THR A 141 -5.98 -13.24 -38.16
CA THR A 141 -6.37 -14.58 -38.64
C THR A 141 -7.03 -15.40 -37.54
N VAL A 142 -6.42 -15.43 -36.35
CA VAL A 142 -6.95 -16.19 -35.21
C VAL A 142 -8.31 -15.65 -34.76
N PHE A 143 -8.45 -14.33 -34.65
CA PHE A 143 -9.72 -13.71 -34.27
C PHE A 143 -10.80 -13.93 -35.31
N ARG A 144 -10.50 -13.81 -36.61
CA ARG A 144 -11.50 -14.12 -37.66
C ARG A 144 -11.94 -15.58 -37.61
N MET A 145 -11.01 -16.52 -37.46
CA MET A 145 -11.32 -17.94 -37.36
C MET A 145 -12.21 -18.24 -36.14
N ASN A 146 -11.85 -17.72 -34.97
CA ASN A 146 -12.61 -17.96 -33.75
C ASN A 146 -13.96 -17.23 -33.77
N ALA A 147 -14.03 -16.01 -34.34
CA ALA A 147 -15.29 -15.30 -34.53
C ALA A 147 -16.24 -16.05 -35.47
N ALA A 148 -15.72 -16.66 -36.54
CA ALA A 148 -16.52 -17.50 -37.43
C ALA A 148 -17.09 -18.71 -36.70
N LYS A 149 -16.26 -19.44 -35.93
CA LYS A 149 -16.71 -20.57 -35.09
C LYS A 149 -17.78 -20.17 -34.08
N LEU A 150 -17.59 -19.01 -33.44
CA LEU A 150 -18.56 -18.47 -32.48
C LEU A 150 -19.88 -18.12 -33.19
N SER A 151 -19.80 -17.45 -34.35
CA SER A 151 -20.97 -17.09 -35.15
C SER A 151 -21.76 -18.32 -35.60
N GLU A 152 -21.08 -19.40 -35.97
CA GLU A 152 -21.71 -20.66 -36.35
C GLU A 152 -22.49 -21.29 -35.19
N LYS A 153 -21.89 -21.35 -33.99
CA LYS A 153 -22.56 -21.84 -32.78
C LYS A 153 -23.80 -21.02 -32.42
N ILE A 154 -23.67 -19.70 -32.48
CA ILE A 154 -24.79 -18.79 -32.21
C ILE A 154 -25.90 -18.99 -33.24
N SER A 155 -25.54 -19.11 -34.52
CA SER A 155 -26.52 -19.34 -35.60
C SER A 155 -27.24 -20.68 -35.44
N SER A 156 -26.52 -21.75 -35.08
CA SER A 156 -27.11 -23.07 -34.83
C SER A 156 -28.10 -23.05 -33.68
N ALA A 157 -27.73 -22.43 -32.56
CA ALA A 157 -28.62 -22.32 -31.42
C ALA A 157 -29.80 -21.39 -31.66
N ALA A 158 -29.62 -20.31 -32.44
CA ALA A 158 -30.72 -19.46 -32.87
C ALA A 158 -31.73 -20.25 -33.72
N ALA A 159 -31.25 -21.09 -34.65
CA ALA A 159 -32.10 -21.96 -35.46
C ALA A 159 -32.87 -22.98 -34.61
N SER A 160 -32.23 -23.52 -33.56
CA SER A 160 -32.87 -24.45 -32.61
C SER A 160 -33.65 -23.76 -31.48
N ARG A 161 -33.70 -22.42 -31.43
CA ARG A 161 -34.29 -21.61 -30.35
C ARG A 161 -33.77 -21.99 -28.95
N ILE A 162 -32.49 -22.31 -28.84
CA ILE A 162 -31.81 -22.65 -27.59
C ILE A 162 -31.20 -21.40 -26.98
N THR A 163 -31.44 -21.17 -25.70
CA THR A 163 -30.76 -20.12 -24.93
C THR A 163 -29.33 -20.55 -24.61
N ILE A 164 -28.34 -19.71 -24.95
CA ILE A 164 -26.94 -19.94 -24.64
C ILE A 164 -26.44 -18.91 -23.61
N ASN A 165 -25.59 -19.36 -22.69
CA ASN A 165 -24.80 -18.47 -21.83
C ASN A 165 -23.53 -18.00 -22.57
N MET A 166 -23.44 -16.68 -22.81
CA MET A 166 -22.34 -16.05 -23.56
C MET A 166 -20.97 -16.11 -22.85
N GLN A 167 -20.93 -16.30 -21.54
CA GLN A 167 -19.67 -16.33 -20.77
C GLN A 167 -18.91 -17.65 -20.89
N VAL A 168 -19.62 -18.75 -21.19
CA VAL A 168 -19.06 -20.11 -21.21
C VAL A 168 -18.92 -20.68 -22.62
N LEU A 169 -19.12 -19.84 -23.64
CA LEU A 169 -18.94 -20.23 -25.04
C LEU A 169 -17.45 -20.50 -25.33
N PRO A 170 -17.10 -21.72 -25.80
CA PRO A 170 -15.72 -22.06 -26.15
C PRO A 170 -15.31 -21.54 -27.52
#